data_AF-A0A932KWR2-F1
#
_entry.id   AF-A0A932KWR2-F1
#
_cell.length_a   1.000
_cell.length_b   1.000
_cell.length_c   1.000
_cell.angle_alpha   90.00
_cell.angle_beta   90.00
_cell.angle_gamma   90.00
#
_symmetry.space_group_name_H-M   'P 1'
#
loop_
_entity.id
_entity.type
_entity.pdbx_description
1 polymer ?
#
loop_
_entity_poly.entity_id
_entity_poly.type
_entity_poly.pdbx_seq_one_letter_code
_entity_poly.pdbx_strand_id
1 'polypeptide(L)' 'MKRTWTVACVVLFFLLGSAPAFAVSYNQIFVFGDSLSDDGNAYVLTGGLNPPSPPYAQRFSNGPVAVEYLAAWMGVGL' A
#
# COMPACT_ATOMS: atom_id res chain seq x y z
N MET A 1 34.76 -28.63 -29.57
CA MET A 1 35.13 -28.25 -28.19
C MET A 1 34.93 -26.76 -27.91
N LYS A 2 35.55 -25.80 -28.61
CA LYS A 2 35.41 -24.36 -28.24
C LYS A 2 33.96 -23.82 -28.24
N ARG A 3 33.12 -24.21 -29.20
CA ARG A 3 31.69 -23.78 -29.29
C ARG A 3 30.80 -24.30 -28.16
N THR A 4 31.04 -25.51 -27.65
CA THR A 4 30.22 -26.08 -26.57
C THR A 4 30.51 -25.39 -25.24
N TRP A 5 31.74 -24.93 -25.03
CA TRP A 5 32.12 -24.13 -23.87
C TRP A 5 31.50 -22.74 -23.92
N THR A 6 31.46 -22.09 -25.09
CA THR A 6 30.79 -20.79 -25.24
C THR A 6 29.29 -20.88 -24.90
N VAL A 7 28.60 -21.91 -25.39
CA VAL A 7 27.18 -22.12 -25.08
C VAL A 7 26.96 -22.40 -23.59
N ALA A 8 27.82 -23.23 -22.98
CA ALA A 8 27.75 -23.50 -21.55
C ALA A 8 27.96 -22.23 -20.69
N CYS A 9 28.91 -21.37 -21.05
CA CYS A 9 29.15 -20.11 -20.36
C CYS A 9 27.97 -19.13 -20.49
N VAL A 10 27.34 -19.05 -21.67
CA VAL A 10 26.17 -18.19 -21.88
C VAL A 10 24.98 -18.67 -21.05
N VAL A 11 24.71 -19.98 -21.05
CA VAL A 11 23.62 -20.55 -20.24
C VAL A 11 23.87 -20.35 -18.75
N LEU A 12 25.10 -20.53 -18.28
CA LEU A 12 25.47 -20.29 -16.89
C LEU A 12 25.33 -18.82 -16.50
N PHE A 13 25.70 -17.89 -17.39
CA PHE A 13 25.52 -16.44 -17.17
C PHE A 13 24.04 -16.07 -17.04
N PHE A 14 23.15 -16.63 -17.87
CA PHE A 14 21.71 -16.38 -17.75
C PHE A 14 21.07 -17.03 -16.51
N LEU A 15 21.58 -18.20 -16.08
CA LEU A 15 21.12 -18.87 -14.86
C LEU A 15 21.57 -18.17 -13.57
N LEU A 16 22.75 -17.55 -13.58
CA LEU A 16 23.31 -16.84 -12.43
C LEU A 16 23.02 -15.33 -12.42
N GLY A 17 22.50 -14.79 -13.54
CA GLY A 17 22.23 -13.36 -13.71
C GLY A 17 20.87 -12.87 -13.20
N SER A 18 20.06 -13.73 -12.57
CA SER A 18 18.79 -13.30 -11.98
C SER A 18 19.04 -12.61 -10.63
N ALA A 19 19.07 -11.28 -10.64
CA ALA A 19 18.98 -10.51 -9.41
C ALA A 19 17.57 -10.67 -8.81
N PRO A 20 17.41 -11.07 -7.55
CA PRO A 20 16.11 -11.01 -6.91
C PRO A 20 15.65 -9.55 -6.85
N ALA A 21 14.52 -9.26 -7.49
CA ALA A 21 13.83 -7.99 -7.28
C ALA A 21 13.12 -8.06 -5.92
N PHE A 22 13.71 -7.48 -4.89
CA PHE A 22 13.02 -7.27 -3.64
C PHE A 22 12.04 -6.10 -3.81
N ALA A 23 10.75 -6.35 -3.55
CA ALA A 23 9.81 -5.26 -3.39
C ALA A 23 10.27 -4.42 -2.19
N VAL A 24 10.47 -3.12 -2.41
CA VAL A 24 10.77 -2.20 -1.32
C VAL A 24 9.52 -2.07 -0.47
N SER A 25 9.65 -2.20 0.85
CA SER A 25 8.55 -1.91 1.77
C SER A 25 8.15 -0.44 1.65
N TYR A 26 6.86 -0.17 1.52
CA TYR A 26 6.35 1.19 1.63
C TYR A 26 6.42 1.62 3.10
N ASN A 27 6.75 2.89 3.35
CA ASN A 27 6.78 3.46 4.70
C ASN A 27 5.56 4.33 5.02
N GLN A 28 4.74 4.64 4.02
CA GLN A 28 3.57 5.54 4.13
C GLN A 28 2.61 5.31 2.96
N ILE A 29 1.34 5.67 3.16
CA ILE A 29 0.31 5.73 2.12
C ILE A 29 -0.25 7.15 2.09
N PHE A 30 -0.45 7.69 0.90
CA PHE A 30 -1.19 8.94 0.71
C PHE A 30 -2.51 8.62 0.04
N VAL A 31 -3.61 8.98 0.71
CA VAL A 31 -4.95 8.67 0.25
C VAL A 31 -5.64 9.94 -0.20
N PHE A 32 -6.10 9.95 -1.45
CA PHE A 32 -6.96 10.99 -1.99
C PHE A 32 -8.31 10.37 -2.30
N GLY A 33 -9.39 11.03 -1.91
CA GLY A 33 -10.73 10.48 -2.12
C GLY A 33 -11.82 11.30 -1.45
N ASP A 34 -12.92 10.63 -1.15
CA ASP A 34 -14.11 11.17 -0.52
C ASP A 34 -14.42 10.43 0.80
N SER A 35 -15.67 10.51 1.24
CA SER A 35 -16.25 9.80 2.38
C SER A 35 -15.84 8.32 2.55
N LEU A 36 -15.63 7.56 1.48
CA LEU A 36 -15.28 6.13 1.57
C LEU A 36 -13.83 5.89 1.99
N SER A 37 -13.00 6.92 1.96
CA SER A 37 -11.58 6.87 2.31
C SER A 37 -11.20 7.89 3.39
N ASP A 38 -12.11 8.80 3.75
CA ASP A 38 -11.87 9.80 4.77
C ASP A 38 -11.79 9.18 6.17
N ASP A 39 -10.61 9.28 6.78
CA ASP A 39 -10.29 8.79 8.12
C ASP A 39 -10.64 9.81 9.24
N GLY A 40 -11.19 10.97 8.87
CA GLY A 40 -11.67 11.98 9.83
C GLY A 40 -11.41 13.43 9.43
N ASN A 41 -10.88 13.69 8.24
CA ASN A 41 -10.62 15.04 7.74
C ASN A 41 -11.89 15.89 7.69
N ALA A 42 -13.00 15.38 7.14
CA ALA A 42 -14.26 16.13 7.14
C ALA A 42 -14.77 16.39 8.56
N TYR A 43 -14.61 15.43 9.47
CA TYR A 43 -14.99 15.59 10.87
C TYR A 43 -14.23 16.74 11.53
N VAL A 44 -12.90 16.79 11.34
CA VAL A 44 -12.06 17.89 11.85
C VAL A 44 -12.41 19.23 11.18
N LEU A 45 -12.51 19.26 9.85
CA LEU A 45 -12.78 20.48 9.08
C LEU A 45 -14.14 21.11 9.41
N THR A 46 -15.12 20.29 9.78
CA THR A 46 -16.47 20.76 10.12
C THR A 46 -16.66 21.02 11.62
N GLY A 47 -15.61 20.92 12.43
CA GLY A 47 -15.72 21.10 13.89
C GLY A 47 -16.57 20.02 14.57
N GLY A 48 -16.55 18.80 14.02
CA GLY A 48 -17.29 17.65 14.53
C GLY A 48 -18.75 17.55 14.07
N LEU A 49 -19.17 18.37 13.10
CA LEU A 49 -20.56 18.39 12.62
C LEU A 49 -20.86 17.36 11.53
N ASN A 50 -19.85 16.92 10.76
CA ASN A 50 -20.03 15.98 9.66
C ASN A 50 -18.84 15.00 9.56
N PRO A 51 -19.04 13.67 9.59
CA PRO A 51 -20.34 13.00 9.69
C PRO A 51 -20.96 13.09 11.09
N PRO A 52 -22.29 13.23 11.20
CA PRO A 52 -22.97 13.34 12.47
C PRO A 52 -22.91 12.01 13.24
N SER A 53 -22.59 12.06 14.53
CA SER A 53 -22.65 10.89 15.40
C SER A 53 -23.90 10.97 16.29
N PRO A 54 -24.71 9.90 16.43
CA PRO A 54 -24.70 8.60 15.73
C PRO A 54 -25.34 8.64 14.31
N PRO A 55 -25.11 7.64 13.42
CA PRO A 55 -24.45 6.35 13.66
C PRO A 55 -22.94 6.32 13.34
N TYR A 56 -22.39 7.44 12.89
CA TYR A 56 -21.03 7.51 12.37
C TYR A 56 -19.99 7.63 13.49
N ALA A 57 -18.83 7.01 13.28
CA ALA A 57 -17.70 6.97 14.22
C ALA A 57 -16.57 7.92 13.77
N GLN A 58 -16.90 9.19 13.54
CA GLN A 58 -16.02 10.22 12.96
C GLN A 58 -15.54 9.96 11.52
N ARG A 59 -15.76 8.75 10.99
CA ARG A 59 -15.69 8.40 9.56
C ARG A 59 -17.11 8.36 9.01
N PHE A 60 -17.29 8.40 7.69
CA PHE A 60 -18.59 8.13 7.05
C PHE A 60 -18.96 6.63 7.07
N SER A 61 -18.62 5.97 8.18
CA SER A 61 -18.89 4.59 8.53
C SER A 61 -19.09 4.49 10.05
N ASN A 62 -19.61 3.37 10.54
CA ASN A 62 -19.71 3.05 11.97
C ASN A 62 -18.40 2.49 12.56
N GLY A 63 -17.30 2.60 11.82
CA GLY A 63 -15.97 2.12 12.18
C GLY A 63 -14.94 2.53 11.12
N PRO A 64 -13.76 1.87 11.09
CA PRO A 64 -12.71 2.21 10.15
C PRO A 64 -13.14 2.06 8.68
N VAL A 65 -12.61 2.93 7.82
CA VAL A 65 -12.76 2.82 6.37
C VAL A 65 -11.70 1.89 5.76
N ALA A 66 -11.87 1.51 4.49
CA ALA A 66 -11.02 0.51 3.83
C ALA A 66 -9.51 0.84 3.90
N VAL A 67 -9.16 2.12 3.78
CA VAL A 67 -7.76 2.58 3.78
C VAL A 67 -7.09 2.46 5.14
N GLU A 68 -7.84 2.58 6.24
CA GLU A 68 -7.32 2.37 7.59
C GLU A 68 -6.96 0.88 7.81
N TYR A 69 -7.77 -0.03 7.28
CA TYR A 69 -7.44 -1.47 7.27
C TYR A 69 -6.22 -1.77 6.38
N LEU A 70 -6.11 -1.12 5.22
CA LEU A 70 -4.97 -1.28 4.32
C LEU A 70 -3.66 -0.83 4.98
N ALA A 71 -3.65 0.35 5.62
CA ALA A 71 -2.49 0.85 6.33
C ALA A 71 -2.09 -0.08 7.48
N ALA A 72 -3.06 -0.57 8.26
CA ALA A 72 -2.81 -1.53 9.33
C ALA A 72 -2.21 -2.84 8.80
N TRP A 73 -2.73 -3.37 7.68
CA TRP A 73 -2.21 -4.59 7.05
C TRP A 73 -0.79 -4.40 6.50
N MET A 74 -0.47 -3.22 5.99
CA MET A 74 0.85 -2.87 5.48
C MET A 74 1.85 -2.49 6.59
N GLY A 75 1.39 -2.23 7.81
CA GLY A 75 2.24 -1.78 8.92
C GLY A 75 2.80 -0.37 8.71
N VAL A 76 2.03 0.50 8.05
CA VAL A 76 2.42 1.88 7.71
C VAL A 76 1.44 2.89 8.31
N GLY A 77 1.87 4.15 8.42
CA GLY A 77 0.98 5.24 8.81
C GLY A 77 0.01 5.62 7.70
N LEU A 78 -1.17 6.08 8.12
CA LEU A 78 -2.12 6.82 7.30
C LEU A 78 -1.95 8.33 7.57
#